data_AF-A0A8J5NCZ9-F1
#
_entry.id   AF-A0A8J5NCZ9-F1
#
_cell.length_a   1.000
_cell.length_b   1.000
_cell.length_c   1.000
_cell.angle_alpha   90.00
_cell.angle_beta   90.00
_cell.angle_gamma   90.00
#
_symmetry.space_group_name_H-M   'P 1'
#
loop_
_entity.id
_entity.type
_entity.pdbx_description
1 polymer ?
#
loop_
_entity_poly.entity_id
_entity_poly.type
_entity_poly.pdbx_seq_one_letter_code
_entity_poly.pdbx_strand_id
1 'polypeptide(L)'
;MHSVYEASEQQEVQQETIPVHHAIYAANGVAVATILFTCFIAKHNLPFTTAGHLVDLMKRMFPDSAIAQGMNMKRTKCTEVERTLGRCVTADLVDKLRESKFSIIVDETTDIN
;
A
#
# COMPACT_ATOMS: atom_id res chain seq x y z
N MET A 1 23.49 33.66 23.68
CA MET A 1 22.39 32.85 24.22
C MET A 1 21.11 33.24 23.51
N HIS A 2 20.91 32.75 22.27
CA HIS A 2 19.61 32.60 21.61
C HIS A 2 19.82 31.83 20.30
N SER A 3 19.10 30.72 20.17
CA SER A 3 18.73 30.02 18.94
C SER A 3 19.82 29.27 18.14
N VAL A 4 20.24 28.12 18.67
CA VAL A 4 20.70 26.99 17.84
C VAL A 4 19.51 26.04 17.73
N TYR A 5 18.55 26.39 16.87
CA TYR A 5 17.27 25.67 16.68
C TYR A 5 17.05 25.34 15.20
N GLU A 6 18.11 24.96 14.49
CA GLU A 6 18.00 24.51 13.09
C GLU A 6 18.91 23.30 12.87
N ALA A 7 18.48 22.17 13.41
CA ALA A 7 18.91 20.85 12.96
C ALA A 7 17.79 19.83 13.25
N SER A 8 16.56 20.16 12.85
CA SER A 8 15.57 19.11 12.57
C SER A 8 15.97 18.52 11.23
N GLU A 9 16.71 17.41 11.26
CA GLU A 9 16.94 16.53 10.12
C GLU A 9 15.62 16.32 9.39
N GLN A 10 15.51 17.00 8.24
CA GLN A 10 14.55 16.65 7.23
C GLN A 10 14.98 15.28 6.71
N GLN A 11 14.44 14.22 7.32
CA GLN A 11 14.39 12.93 6.64
C GLN A 11 13.46 13.11 5.45
N GLU A 12 14.07 13.49 4.34
CA GLU A 12 13.50 13.48 3.01
C GLU A 12 12.96 12.07 2.77
N VAL A 13 11.64 11.93 2.87
CA VAL A 13 10.94 10.70 2.51
C VAL A 13 11.27 10.47 1.05
N GLN A 14 12.22 9.57 0.78
CA GLN A 14 12.46 9.03 -0.55
C GLN A 14 11.16 8.35 -0.95
N GLN A 15 10.34 9.10 -1.69
CA GLN A 15 9.17 8.60 -2.34
C GLN A 15 9.70 7.66 -3.42
N GLU A 16 9.79 6.38 -3.08
CA GLU A 16 10.08 5.31 -4.01
C GLU A 16 8.96 5.34 -5.07
N THR A 17 9.18 6.10 -6.14
CA THR A 17 8.25 6.19 -7.25
C THR A 17 8.24 4.84 -7.91
N ILE A 18 7.21 4.04 -7.62
CA ILE A 18 6.93 2.78 -8.32
C ILE A 18 6.96 3.13 -9.81
N PRO A 19 7.85 2.54 -10.62
CA PRO A 19 7.92 2.82 -12.06
C PRO A 19 6.72 2.17 -12.73
N VAL A 20 5.58 2.85 -12.67
CA VAL A 20 4.35 2.37 -13.28
C VAL A 20 4.41 2.70 -14.77
N HIS A 21 4.86 1.73 -15.58
CA HIS A 21 4.88 1.83 -17.03
C HIS A 21 3.52 2.31 -17.57
N HIS A 22 3.51 3.40 -18.32
CA HIS A 22 2.31 4.03 -18.91
C HIS A 22 1.46 3.03 -19.73
N ALA A 23 2.10 2.01 -20.31
CA ALA A 23 1.46 0.93 -21.05
C ALA A 23 0.57 0.02 -20.20
N ILE A 24 0.89 -0.21 -18.93
CA ILE A 24 0.11 -1.09 -18.03
C ILE A 24 -1.24 -0.43 -17.69
N TYR A 25 -1.23 0.89 -17.47
CA TYR A 25 -2.44 1.67 -17.25
C TYR A 25 -3.35 1.73 -18.47
N ALA A 26 -2.78 1.79 -19.67
CA ALA A 26 -3.54 1.83 -20.92
C ALA A 26 -4.37 0.55 -21.15
N ALA A 27 -3.86 -0.61 -20.73
CA ALA A 27 -4.55 -1.89 -20.90
C ALA A 27 -5.48 -2.26 -19.71
N ASN A 28 -5.08 -1.97 -18.48
CA ASN A 28 -5.74 -2.50 -17.27
C ASN A 28 -5.86 -1.46 -16.13
N GLY A 29 -6.14 -0.19 -16.44
CA GLY A 29 -6.13 0.92 -15.47
C GLY A 29 -6.97 0.69 -14.20
N VAL A 30 -8.15 0.06 -14.31
CA VAL A 30 -9.01 -0.24 -13.14
C VAL A 30 -8.36 -1.28 -12.21
N ALA A 31 -7.72 -2.30 -12.76
CA ALA A 31 -7.05 -3.33 -11.97
C ALA A 31 -5.83 -2.75 -11.24
N VAL A 32 -5.03 -1.92 -11.93
CA VAL A 32 -3.89 -1.23 -11.33
C VAL A 32 -4.34 -0.30 -10.20
N ALA A 33 -5.37 0.51 -10.43
CA ALA A 33 -5.92 1.38 -9.39
C ALA A 33 -6.42 0.58 -8.18
N THR A 34 -7.03 -0.59 -8.40
CA THR A 34 -7.49 -1.49 -7.34
C THR A 34 -6.34 -2.03 -6.49
N ILE A 35 -5.25 -2.45 -7.15
CA ILE A 35 -4.04 -2.93 -6.47
C ILE A 35 -3.42 -1.81 -5.63
N LEU A 36 -3.18 -0.64 -6.22
CA LEU A 36 -2.57 0.49 -5.53
C LEU A 36 -3.38 0.95 -4.32
N PHE A 37 -4.69 0.99 -4.47
CA PHE A 37 -5.57 1.37 -3.38
C PHE A 37 -5.60 0.32 -2.26
N THR A 38 -5.57 -0.97 -2.60
CA THR A 38 -5.46 -2.04 -1.60
C THR A 38 -4.13 -1.95 -0.85
N CYS A 39 -3.02 -1.69 -1.55
CA CYS A 39 -1.72 -1.43 -0.94
C CYS A 39 -1.74 -0.23 0.00
N PHE A 40 -2.43 0.86 -0.37
CA PHE A 40 -2.58 2.04 0.47
C PHE A 40 -3.29 1.69 1.80
N ILE A 41 -4.42 0.98 1.72
CA ILE A 41 -5.17 0.57 2.92
C ILE A 41 -4.30 -0.32 3.82
N ALA A 42 -3.61 -1.31 3.24
CA ALA A 42 -2.72 -2.21 3.98
C ALA A 42 -1.55 -1.46 4.63
N LYS A 43 -0.88 -0.58 3.89
CA LYS A 43 0.27 0.21 4.37
C LYS A 43 -0.08 1.07 5.58
N HIS A 44 -1.29 1.63 5.61
CA HIS A 44 -1.75 2.49 6.70
C HIS A 44 -2.54 1.74 7.79
N ASN A 45 -2.56 0.40 7.74
CA ASN A 45 -3.31 -0.45 8.65
C ASN A 45 -4.79 -0.03 8.80
N LEU A 46 -5.41 0.37 7.69
CA LEU A 46 -6.79 0.81 7.67
C LEU A 46 -7.73 -0.40 7.51
N PRO A 47 -8.93 -0.39 8.12
CA PRO A 47 -9.89 -1.48 7.95
C PRO A 47 -10.36 -1.58 6.49
N PHE A 48 -10.35 -2.78 5.90
CA PHE A 48 -10.87 -3.02 4.54
C PHE A 48 -12.37 -2.71 4.37
N THR A 49 -13.11 -2.51 5.46
CA THR A 49 -14.49 -2.03 5.42
C THR A 49 -14.60 -0.60 4.88
N THR A 50 -13.54 0.22 5.05
CA THR A 50 -13.49 1.60 4.55
C THR A 50 -13.38 1.69 3.01
N ALA A 51 -12.91 0.63 2.37
CA ALA A 51 -12.67 0.59 0.92
C ALA A 51 -13.93 0.93 0.10
N GLY A 52 -15.09 0.40 0.50
CA GLY A 52 -16.34 0.64 -0.23
C GLY A 52 -16.75 2.11 -0.22
N HIS A 53 -16.75 2.73 0.95
CA HIS A 53 -17.10 4.15 1.10
C HIS A 53 -16.13 5.07 0.36
N LEU A 54 -14.84 4.73 0.39
CA LEU A 54 -13.82 5.54 -0.25
C LEU A 54 -13.84 5.40 -1.78
N VAL A 55 -14.20 4.24 -2.33
CA VAL A 55 -14.48 4.08 -3.77
C VAL A 55 -15.68 4.93 -4.20
N ASP A 56 -16.76 4.93 -3.43
CA ASP A 56 -17.93 5.78 -3.71
C ASP A 56 -17.56 7.28 -3.67
N LEU A 57 -16.70 7.68 -2.74
CA LEU A 57 -16.15 9.03 -2.67
C LEU A 57 -15.28 9.35 -3.90
N MET A 58 -14.39 8.45 -4.32
CA MET A 58 -13.55 8.64 -5.51
C MET A 58 -14.38 8.84 -6.77
N LYS A 59 -15.49 8.12 -6.93
CA LYS A 59 -16.42 8.32 -8.06
C LYS A 59 -17.07 9.70 -8.07
N ARG A 60 -17.32 10.29 -6.89
CA ARG A 60 -17.87 11.64 -6.76
C ARG A 60 -16.82 12.72 -6.95
N MET A 61 -15.60 12.48 -6.47
CA MET A 61 -14.47 13.40 -6.61
C MET A 61 -13.97 13.48 -8.05
N PHE A 62 -14.01 12.37 -8.79
CA PHE A 62 -13.46 12.24 -10.14
C PHE A 62 -14.55 11.73 -11.12
N PRO A 63 -15.56 12.55 -11.44
CA PRO A 63 -16.65 12.15 -12.34
C PRO A 63 -16.18 11.93 -13.80
N ASP A 64 -15.08 12.57 -14.20
CA ASP A 64 -14.46 12.52 -15.52
C ASP A 64 -13.55 11.29 -15.73
N SER A 65 -13.11 10.65 -14.64
CA SER A 65 -12.20 9.51 -14.70
C SER A 65 -12.93 8.19 -14.96
N ALA A 66 -12.78 7.65 -16.17
CA ALA A 66 -13.29 6.32 -16.52
C ALA A 66 -12.76 5.21 -15.59
N ILE A 67 -11.52 5.36 -15.10
CA ILE A 67 -10.91 4.41 -14.15
C ILE A 67 -11.64 4.48 -12.81
N ALA A 68 -11.86 5.68 -12.25
CA ALA A 68 -12.57 5.85 -10.99
C ALA A 68 -14.01 5.32 -11.07
N GLN A 69 -14.71 5.60 -12.18
CA GLN A 69 -16.06 5.07 -12.41
C GLN A 69 -16.08 3.54 -12.56
N GLY A 70 -15.07 2.96 -13.21
CA GLY A 70 -14.91 1.52 -13.38
C GLY A 70 -14.49 0.77 -12.11
N MET A 71 -13.95 1.47 -11.10
CA MET A 71 -13.58 0.83 -9.83
C MET A 71 -14.81 0.32 -9.08
N ASN A 72 -14.80 -0.98 -8.78
CA ASN A 72 -15.76 -1.60 -7.89
C ASN A 72 -15.01 -2.54 -6.96
N MET A 73 -14.72 -2.07 -5.75
CA MET A 73 -14.15 -2.91 -4.73
C MET A 73 -14.80 -2.64 -3.38
N LYS A 74 -14.94 -3.73 -2.64
CA LYS A 74 -15.38 -3.76 -1.25
C LYS A 74 -14.44 -4.70 -0.50
N ARG A 75 -14.68 -4.89 0.80
CA ARG A 75 -13.89 -5.74 1.69
C ARG A 75 -13.38 -7.04 1.05
N THR A 76 -14.26 -7.86 0.47
CA THR A 76 -13.89 -9.18 -0.08
C THR A 76 -12.88 -9.07 -1.22
N LYS A 77 -13.02 -8.06 -2.09
CA LYS A 77 -12.08 -7.85 -3.20
C LYS A 77 -10.72 -7.39 -2.70
N CYS A 78 -10.70 -6.48 -1.71
CA CYS A 78 -9.45 -6.04 -1.09
C CYS A 78 -8.72 -7.21 -0.41
N THR A 79 -9.43 -8.10 0.29
CA THR A 79 -8.83 -9.29 0.90
C THR A 79 -8.29 -10.28 -0.14
N GLU A 80 -8.97 -10.47 -1.27
CA GLU A 80 -8.46 -11.33 -2.36
C GLU A 80 -7.17 -10.77 -2.97
N VAL A 81 -7.16 -9.46 -3.25
CA VAL A 81 -6.00 -8.76 -3.81
C VAL A 81 -4.84 -8.76 -2.82
N GLU A 82 -5.09 -8.43 -1.54
CA GLU A 82 -4.09 -8.45 -0.48
C GLU A 82 -3.45 -9.85 -0.32
N ARG A 83 -4.25 -10.93 -0.34
CA ARG A 83 -3.70 -12.29 -0.27
C ARG A 83 -2.77 -12.62 -1.43
N THR A 84 -3.11 -12.14 -2.62
CA THR A 84 -2.29 -12.38 -3.82
C THR A 84 -1.00 -11.59 -3.73
N LEU A 85 -1.09 -10.31 -3.35
CA LEU A 85 0.08 -9.45 -3.12
C LEU A 85 0.98 -9.99 -2.02
N GLY A 86 0.41 -10.45 -0.91
CA GLY A 86 1.15 -11.03 0.21
C GLY A 86 1.95 -12.24 -0.22
N ARG A 87 1.42 -13.10 -1.09
CA ARG A 87 2.18 -14.24 -1.66
C ARG A 87 3.35 -13.77 -2.52
N CYS A 88 3.14 -12.80 -3.41
CA CYS A 88 4.20 -12.25 -4.26
C CYS A 88 5.31 -11.60 -3.42
N VAL A 89 4.94 -10.70 -2.51
CA VAL A 89 5.89 -10.01 -1.64
C VAL A 89 6.63 -10.98 -0.73
N THR A 90 5.96 -12.03 -0.23
CA THR A 90 6.62 -13.07 0.57
C THR A 90 7.63 -13.85 -0.25
N ALA A 91 7.31 -14.22 -1.49
CA ALA A 91 8.24 -14.91 -2.38
C ALA A 91 9.47 -14.04 -2.67
N ASP A 92 9.25 -12.77 -3.03
CA ASP A 92 10.33 -11.81 -3.27
C ASP A 92 11.21 -11.59 -2.02
N LEU A 93 10.57 -11.55 -0.83
CA LEU A 93 11.28 -11.45 0.44
C LEU A 93 12.12 -12.71 0.71
N VAL A 94 11.58 -13.91 0.47
CA VAL A 94 12.30 -15.17 0.64
C VAL A 94 13.54 -15.21 -0.24
N ASP A 95 13.43 -14.79 -1.50
CA ASP A 95 14.57 -14.77 -2.42
C ASP A 95 15.65 -13.78 -1.95
N LYS A 96 15.25 -12.59 -1.49
CA LYS A 96 16.19 -11.62 -0.87
C LYS A 96 16.87 -12.17 0.39
N LEU A 97 16.13 -12.87 1.24
CA LEU A 97 16.66 -13.46 2.48
C LEU A 97 17.57 -14.66 2.23
N ARG A 98 17.45 -15.34 1.08
CA ARG A 98 18.38 -16.42 0.68
C ARG A 98 19.74 -15.89 0.25
N GLU A 99 19.77 -14.70 -0.33
CA GLU A 99 21.01 -14.09 -0.87
C GLU A 99 21.73 -13.19 0.14
N SER A 100 21.06 -12.81 1.22
CA SER A 100 21.60 -11.87 2.22
C SER A 100 21.68 -12.49 3.62
N LYS A 101 22.71 -12.11 4.39
CA LYS A 101 22.76 -12.44 5.82
C LYS A 101 21.76 -11.54 6.54
N PHE A 102 20.97 -12.12 7.44
CA PHE A 102 20.03 -11.40 8.28
C PHE A 102 20.09 -11.89 9.72
N SER A 103 19.62 -11.07 10.66
CA SER A 103 19.46 -11.43 12.07
C SER A 103 17.97 -11.43 12.42
N ILE A 104 17.57 -12.34 13.30
CA ILE A 104 16.20 -12.43 13.81
C ILE A 104 16.20 -11.86 15.24
N ILE A 105 15.27 -10.95 15.51
CA ILE A 105 14.95 -10.48 16.86
C ILE A 105 13.63 -11.13 17.25
N VAL A 106 13.62 -11.86 18.37
CA VAL A 106 12.43 -12.51 18.91
C VAL A 106 12.07 -11.80 20.20
N ASP A 107 10.86 -11.27 20.27
CA ASP A 107 10.31 -10.63 21.46
C ASP A 107 9.12 -11.46 21.97
N GLU A 108 9.02 -11.62 23.30
CA GLU A 108 7.96 -12.40 23.95
C GLU A 108 7.06 -11.45 24.74
N THR A 109 5.75 -11.52 24.49
CA THR A 109 4.74 -10.79 25.25
C THR A 109 3.90 -11.77 26.08
N THR A 110 3.74 -11.51 27.36
CA THR A 110 2.79 -12.25 28.20
C THR A 110 1.50 -11.46 28.32
N ASP A 111 0.40 -12.05 27.85
CA ASP A 111 -0.94 -11.54 28.11
C ASP A 111 -1.35 -11.91 29.54
N ILE A 112 -1.70 -10.92 30.35
CA ILE A 112 -2.21 -11.13 31.70
C ILE A 112 -3.73 -11.09 31.63
N ASN A 113 -4.34 -12.27 31.80
CA ASN A 113 -5.79 -12.45 31.87
C ASN A 113 -6.26 -12.45 33.33
#